data_AF-A0A6G0VHQ8-F1
#
_entry.id   AF-A0A6G0VHQ8-F1
#
_cell.length_a   1.000
_cell.length_b   1.000
_cell.length_c   1.000
_cell.angle_alpha   90.00
_cell.angle_beta   90.00
_cell.angle_gamma   90.00
#
_symmetry.space_group_name_H-M   'P 1'
#
loop_
_entity.id
_entity.type
_entity.pdbx_description
1 polymer ?
#
loop_
_entity_poly.entity_id
_entity_poly.type
_entity_poly.pdbx_seq_one_letter_code
_entity_poly.pdbx_strand_id
1 'polypeptide(L)'
;HIGGGHKRAYRIIDFKRNKDNIDAVIERFEYDPNRSSNIALILYKDGTRSYILAPKGLKIGDTITSGLNVPIKIGNTLPIKNIPIGSFIHNVEMKPGKGGQIARSAGSYVQLVARDKDYATLRLRSGEMRKTESNCRGTIGEVGNSEHMLKVLGKAGASRWVGTRPTVRGTAMNPVDHPHGGGEGRNFGKHPVTPWGVQTKGRKTRKNKRPFIDVSLFKKVEKAVKLNDKKPLKTWSRRSTVFPNMVGLTISVHNGRNHIPVFITEEMKKEEQMETLAQHRKARSSAQKIRLIADLIRGKKVPQALNILSFNNKKAAVLVKKVLESA
;
A
#
# COMPACT_ATOMS: atom_id res chain seq x y z
N HIS A 1 -13.30 19.68 2.31
CA HIS A 1 -14.10 20.38 3.32
C HIS A 1 -13.35 20.52 4.65
N ILE A 2 -12.31 21.36 4.69
CA ILE A 2 -11.49 21.59 5.90
C ILE A 2 -11.46 23.10 6.16
N GLY A 3 -11.59 23.54 7.41
CA GLY A 3 -11.45 24.95 7.83
C GLY A 3 -12.30 25.33 9.05
N GLY A 4 -11.94 26.46 9.69
CA GLY A 4 -12.70 27.05 10.81
C GLY A 4 -12.60 26.31 12.15
N GLY A 5 -11.57 25.48 12.33
CA GLY A 5 -11.29 24.79 13.59
C GLY A 5 -10.47 25.65 14.56
N HIS A 6 -10.38 25.20 15.81
CA HIS A 6 -9.55 25.87 16.82
C HIS A 6 -8.07 25.89 16.40
N LYS A 7 -7.36 27.00 16.68
CA LYS A 7 -5.90 27.11 16.44
C LYS A 7 -5.17 26.05 17.27
N ARG A 8 -4.17 25.39 16.67
CA ARG A 8 -3.39 24.31 17.32
C ARG A 8 -1.91 24.63 17.26
N ALA A 9 -1.23 24.45 18.39
CA ALA A 9 0.23 24.42 18.42
C ALA A 9 0.69 23.02 17.99
N TYR A 10 1.71 22.95 17.13
CA TYR A 10 2.29 21.69 16.72
C TYR A 10 3.33 21.22 17.73
N ARG A 11 3.14 20.01 18.27
CA ARG A 11 4.14 19.37 19.12
C ARG A 11 5.05 18.49 18.28
N ILE A 12 6.35 18.77 18.37
CA ILE A 12 7.41 18.02 17.69
C ILE A 12 7.55 16.65 18.38
N ILE A 13 7.21 15.58 17.65
CA ILE A 13 7.38 14.20 18.14
C ILE A 13 8.65 13.62 17.54
N ASP A 14 9.40 12.90 18.37
CA ASP A 14 10.41 11.97 17.91
C ASP A 14 9.78 10.68 17.38
N PHE A 15 9.65 10.59 16.06
CA PHE A 15 9.25 9.36 15.37
C PHE A 15 10.41 8.40 15.07
N LYS A 16 11.66 8.86 15.21
CA LYS A 16 12.86 8.08 14.83
C LYS A 16 13.40 7.25 15.96
N ARG A 17 13.29 7.74 17.21
CA ARG A 17 13.82 7.06 18.42
C ARG A 17 15.28 6.68 18.21
N ASN A 18 16.10 7.64 17.76
CA ASN A 18 17.47 7.42 17.31
C ASN A 18 18.53 7.49 18.42
N LYS A 19 18.14 7.87 19.64
CA LYS A 19 19.00 7.86 20.82
C LYS A 19 19.14 6.45 21.37
N ASP A 20 20.09 5.70 20.82
CA ASP A 20 20.28 4.30 21.17
C ASP A 20 21.02 4.15 22.51
N ASN A 21 20.63 3.14 23.29
CA ASN A 21 21.19 2.74 24.59
C ASN A 21 21.17 3.82 25.68
N ILE A 22 20.32 4.85 25.53
CA ILE A 22 20.06 5.86 26.56
C ILE A 22 18.66 5.62 27.09
N ASP A 23 18.55 5.26 28.37
CA ASP A 23 17.26 5.11 29.03
C ASP A 23 16.57 6.46 29.14
N ALA A 24 15.25 6.44 28.97
CA ALA A 24 14.38 7.58 29.22
C ALA A 24 13.28 7.20 30.20
N VAL A 25 12.93 8.12 31.08
CA VAL A 25 11.82 7.98 32.03
C VAL A 25 10.62 8.74 31.49
N ILE A 26 9.43 8.16 31.61
CA ILE A 26 8.17 8.83 31.27
C ILE A 26 7.84 9.85 32.37
N GLU A 27 7.89 11.14 32.04
CA GLU A 27 7.52 12.22 32.97
C GLU A 27 6.00 12.37 33.07
N ARG A 28 5.29 12.39 31.94
CA ARG A 28 3.83 12.59 31.90
C ARG A 28 3.23 12.21 30.56
N PHE A 29 1.91 11.97 30.58
CA PHE A 29 1.09 11.81 29.38
C PHE A 29 0.31 13.10 29.11
N GLU A 30 0.27 13.51 27.84
CA GLU A 30 -0.42 14.71 27.42
C GLU A 30 -1.36 14.41 26.25
N TYR A 31 -2.49 15.11 26.23
CA TYR A 31 -3.36 15.18 25.06
C TYR A 31 -2.70 16.00 23.95
N ASP A 32 -2.70 15.52 22.70
CA ASP A 32 -2.29 16.30 21.53
C ASP A 32 -3.45 16.52 20.54
N PRO A 33 -3.75 17.78 20.14
CA PRO A 33 -4.85 18.07 19.23
C PRO A 33 -4.55 17.80 17.75
N ASN A 34 -3.30 17.46 17.38
CA ASN A 34 -2.89 17.26 15.99
C ASN A 34 -2.95 15.79 15.55
N ARG A 35 -3.25 14.87 16.47
CA ARG A 35 -3.38 13.43 16.22
C ARG A 35 -4.46 12.82 17.10
N SER A 36 -4.79 11.56 16.85
CA SER A 36 -5.78 10.83 17.66
C SER A 36 -5.16 10.22 18.92
N SER A 37 -3.88 9.84 18.87
CA SER A 37 -3.16 9.27 20.00
C SER A 37 -2.68 10.34 20.98
N ASN A 38 -2.62 9.97 22.26
CA ASN A 38 -1.94 10.80 23.26
C ASN A 38 -0.42 10.68 23.06
N ILE A 39 0.31 11.63 23.63
CA ILE A 39 1.77 11.62 23.61
C ILE A 39 2.32 11.51 25.03
N ALA A 40 3.51 10.94 25.14
CA ALA A 40 4.25 10.89 26.39
C ALA A 40 5.45 11.83 26.26
N LEU A 41 5.65 12.68 27.27
CA LEU A 41 6.91 13.39 27.45
C LEU A 41 7.89 12.47 28.17
N ILE A 42 9.05 12.29 27.58
CA ILE A 42 10.12 11.46 28.13
C ILE A 42 11.35 12.32 28.40
N LEU A 43 12.02 12.03 29.52
CA LEU A 43 13.30 12.61 29.89
C LEU A 43 14.37 11.53 29.75
N TYR A 44 15.30 11.73 28.83
CA TYR A 44 16.48 10.88 28.68
C TYR A 44 17.45 11.13 29.84
N LYS A 45 18.26 10.12 30.19
CA LYS A 45 19.34 10.26 31.19
C LYS A 45 20.39 11.32 30.82
N ASP A 46 20.48 11.71 29.54
CA ASP A 46 21.32 12.81 29.06
C ASP A 46 20.75 14.23 29.35
N GLY A 47 19.57 14.30 29.97
CA GLY A 47 18.88 15.56 30.32
C GLY A 47 17.97 16.11 29.22
N THR A 48 17.95 15.49 28.03
CA THR A 48 17.09 15.95 26.94
C THR A 48 15.65 15.43 27.07
N ARG A 49 14.70 16.25 26.63
CA ARG A 49 13.28 15.89 26.62
C ARG A 49 12.79 15.72 25.19
N SER A 50 11.99 14.68 24.97
CA SER A 50 11.35 14.41 23.68
C SER A 50 9.91 13.98 23.88
N TYR A 51 9.05 14.28 22.92
CA TYR A 51 7.73 13.68 22.85
C TYR A 51 7.77 12.40 22.03
N ILE A 52 7.08 11.37 22.50
CA ILE A 52 6.83 10.13 21.76
C ILE A 52 5.33 9.84 21.70
N LEU A 53 4.91 8.95 20.80
CA LEU A 53 3.55 8.40 20.87
C LEU A 53 3.39 7.60 22.15
N ALA A 54 2.32 7.81 22.91
CA ALA A 54 2.06 7.09 24.14
C ALA A 54 1.63 5.64 23.84
N PRO A 55 2.44 4.63 24.21
CA PRO A 55 2.05 3.22 24.10
C PRO A 55 1.01 2.86 25.17
N LYS A 56 0.17 1.88 24.87
CA LYS A 56 -0.83 1.36 25.81
C LYS A 56 -0.15 0.61 26.96
N GLY A 57 -0.57 0.89 28.19
CA GLY A 57 -0.14 0.15 29.39
C GLY A 57 1.11 0.70 30.09
N LEU A 58 1.73 1.76 29.56
CA LEU A 58 2.81 2.45 30.28
C LEU A 58 2.26 3.44 31.31
N LYS A 59 3.00 3.59 32.40
CA LYS A 59 2.72 4.50 33.52
C LYS A 59 3.80 5.56 33.63
N ILE A 60 3.49 6.62 34.37
CA ILE A 60 4.47 7.64 34.73
C ILE A 60 5.57 7.00 35.58
N GLY A 61 6.83 7.33 35.30
CA GLY A 61 8.00 6.74 35.96
C GLY A 61 8.56 5.49 35.29
N ASP A 62 7.85 4.88 34.33
CA ASP A 62 8.39 3.74 33.59
C ASP A 62 9.61 4.14 32.75
N THR A 63 10.61 3.26 32.73
CA THR A 63 11.81 3.38 31.88
C THR A 63 11.58 2.72 30.53
N ILE A 64 12.00 3.43 29.47
CA ILE A 64 12.00 2.98 28.08
C ILE A 64 13.35 3.24 27.43
N THR A 65 13.73 2.38 26.50
CA THR A 65 15.05 2.45 25.84
C THR A 65 14.89 2.12 24.35
N SER A 66 15.73 2.74 23.52
CA SER A 66 15.87 2.43 22.09
C SER A 66 17.23 1.80 21.83
N GLY A 67 17.33 0.86 20.88
CA GLY A 67 18.62 0.28 20.52
C GLY A 67 18.53 -1.10 19.86
N LEU A 68 19.69 -1.69 19.61
CA LEU A 68 19.81 -3.04 19.01
C LEU A 68 19.53 -4.12 20.06
N ASN A 69 20.19 -4.06 21.22
CA ASN A 69 20.14 -5.09 22.26
C ASN A 69 19.36 -4.57 23.48
N VAL A 70 18.08 -4.29 23.28
CA VAL A 70 17.18 -3.76 24.32
C VAL A 70 16.21 -4.86 24.78
N PRO A 71 15.79 -4.90 26.05
CA PRO A 71 14.77 -5.83 26.50
C PRO A 71 13.45 -5.67 25.74
N ILE A 72 12.78 -6.80 25.49
CA ILE A 72 11.48 -6.86 24.81
C ILE A 72 10.39 -6.41 25.80
N LYS A 73 10.28 -5.10 26.01
CA LYS A 73 9.31 -4.45 26.89
C LYS A 73 8.47 -3.45 26.09
N ILE A 74 7.23 -3.24 26.49
CA ILE A 74 6.33 -2.23 25.89
C ILE A 74 7.00 -0.85 25.95
N GLY A 75 6.96 -0.12 24.84
CA GLY A 75 7.58 1.22 24.71
C GLY A 75 9.05 1.23 24.25
N ASN A 76 9.72 0.07 24.31
CA ASN A 76 11.07 -0.04 23.77
C ASN A 76 11.05 -0.12 22.24
N THR A 77 12.04 0.50 21.62
CA THR A 77 12.15 0.56 20.16
C THR A 77 13.36 -0.24 19.70
N LEU A 78 13.12 -1.22 18.83
CA LEU A 78 14.15 -2.10 18.28
C LEU A 78 14.02 -2.22 16.76
N PRO A 79 15.09 -2.60 16.06
CA PRO A 79 14.99 -3.13 14.70
C PRO A 79 14.10 -4.37 14.66
N ILE A 80 13.27 -4.53 13.62
CA ILE A 80 12.35 -5.67 13.48
C ILE A 80 13.10 -7.02 13.51
N LYS A 81 14.36 -7.04 13.04
CA LYS A 81 15.25 -8.21 13.14
C LYS A 81 15.47 -8.74 14.55
N ASN A 82 15.26 -7.93 15.60
CA ASN A 82 15.49 -8.31 16.99
C ASN A 82 14.17 -8.49 17.77
N ILE A 83 13.03 -8.23 17.15
CA ILE A 83 11.71 -8.40 17.78
C ILE A 83 11.24 -9.85 17.56
N PRO A 84 10.66 -10.52 18.58
CA PRO A 84 10.16 -11.88 18.43
C PRO A 84 8.89 -11.90 17.57
N ILE A 85 8.80 -12.94 16.74
CA ILE A 85 7.65 -13.19 15.86
C ILE A 85 6.37 -13.33 16.70
N GLY A 86 5.26 -12.85 16.18
CA GLY A 86 3.96 -12.83 16.86
C GLY A 86 3.71 -11.55 17.68
N SER A 87 4.76 -10.77 17.98
CA SER A 87 4.64 -9.55 18.77
C SER A 87 3.82 -8.46 18.08
N PHE A 88 3.13 -7.68 18.89
CA PHE A 88 2.50 -6.44 18.47
C PHE A 88 3.49 -5.29 18.55
N ILE A 89 3.60 -4.54 17.45
CA ILE A 89 4.47 -3.38 17.31
C ILE A 89 3.69 -2.19 16.74
N HIS A 90 4.13 -0.99 17.04
CA HIS A 90 3.59 0.26 16.51
C HIS A 90 4.71 1.22 16.11
N ASN A 91 4.34 2.32 15.45
CA ASN A 91 5.27 3.32 14.95
C ASN A 91 6.40 2.72 14.09
N VAL A 92 6.03 1.86 13.13
CA VAL A 92 6.98 1.09 12.32
C VAL A 92 7.48 1.91 11.14
N GLU A 93 8.78 1.85 10.87
CA GLU A 93 9.39 2.52 9.73
C GLU A 93 9.04 1.81 8.41
N MET A 94 8.79 2.59 7.35
CA MET A 94 8.61 2.02 6.01
C MET A 94 9.94 1.75 5.30
N LYS A 95 10.97 2.50 5.68
CA LYS A 95 12.37 2.37 5.25
C LYS A 95 13.27 2.70 6.45
N PRO A 96 14.43 2.05 6.59
CA PRO A 96 15.32 2.30 7.73
C PRO A 96 15.67 3.78 7.85
N GLY A 97 15.55 4.34 9.06
CA GLY A 97 15.96 5.70 9.40
C GLY A 97 15.01 6.82 8.93
N LYS A 98 13.89 6.48 8.26
CA LYS A 98 12.86 7.47 7.89
C LYS A 98 11.92 7.84 9.04
N GLY A 99 12.03 7.17 10.18
CA GLY A 99 11.11 7.30 11.29
C GLY A 99 9.81 6.53 11.06
N GLY A 100 9.09 6.28 12.15
CA GLY A 100 7.86 5.51 12.12
C GLY A 100 6.78 6.19 11.27
N GLN A 101 6.18 5.42 10.36
CA GLN A 101 5.14 5.89 9.43
C GLN A 101 3.87 5.04 9.54
N ILE A 102 4.01 3.78 9.94
CA ILE A 102 2.93 2.78 10.01
C ILE A 102 2.48 2.63 11.47
N ALA A 103 1.16 2.46 11.67
CA ALA A 103 0.52 2.30 12.98
C ALA A 103 0.88 3.41 13.99
N ARG A 104 0.39 4.62 13.71
CA ARG A 104 0.55 5.82 14.56
C ARG A 104 -0.74 6.33 15.20
N SER A 105 -1.89 5.91 14.68
CA SER A 105 -3.20 6.35 15.16
C SER A 105 -3.52 5.69 16.51
N ALA A 106 -4.43 6.29 17.27
CA ALA A 106 -4.93 5.74 18.51
C ALA A 106 -5.39 4.26 18.35
N GLY A 107 -4.95 3.39 19.27
CA GLY A 107 -5.19 1.95 19.23
C GLY A 107 -4.57 1.20 18.05
N SER A 108 -3.73 1.82 17.21
CA SER A 108 -3.15 1.09 16.08
C SER A 108 -1.96 0.24 16.51
N TYR A 109 -1.85 -0.91 15.85
CA TYR A 109 -0.73 -1.84 15.98
C TYR A 109 -0.55 -2.59 14.65
N VAL A 110 0.56 -3.30 14.58
CA VAL A 110 0.95 -4.21 13.51
C VAL A 110 1.44 -5.48 14.18
N GLN A 111 1.12 -6.63 13.60
CA GLN A 111 1.65 -7.91 14.08
C GLN A 111 2.83 -8.34 13.19
N LEU A 112 3.93 -8.73 13.81
CA LEU A 112 5.04 -9.37 13.10
C LEU A 112 4.70 -10.83 12.84
N VAL A 113 4.49 -11.23 11.59
CA VAL A 113 4.01 -12.59 11.24
C VAL A 113 5.15 -13.52 10.85
N ALA A 114 6.07 -13.03 10.04
CA ALA A 114 7.21 -13.80 9.58
C ALA A 114 8.44 -12.90 9.48
N ARG A 115 9.62 -13.49 9.58
CA ARG A 115 10.88 -12.78 9.55
C ARG A 115 11.93 -13.61 8.79
N ASP A 116 12.37 -13.05 7.68
CA ASP A 116 13.50 -13.52 6.90
C ASP A 116 14.75 -12.69 7.27
N LYS A 117 15.91 -13.03 6.69
CA LYS A 117 17.17 -12.30 6.95
C LYS A 117 17.05 -10.81 6.59
N ASP A 118 16.55 -10.51 5.38
CA ASP A 118 16.50 -9.13 4.86
C ASP A 118 15.14 -8.46 5.03
N TYR A 119 14.06 -9.24 5.06
CA TYR A 119 12.69 -8.74 5.11
C TYR A 119 11.87 -9.37 6.22
N ALA A 120 10.94 -8.58 6.75
CA ALA A 120 9.92 -9.00 7.69
C ALA A 120 8.54 -8.82 7.07
N THR A 121 7.64 -9.76 7.34
CA THR A 121 6.24 -9.69 6.92
C THR A 121 5.38 -9.22 8.08
N LEU A 122 4.75 -8.08 7.87
CA LEU A 122 3.92 -7.38 8.83
C LEU A 122 2.44 -7.48 8.46
N ARG A 123 1.58 -7.81 9.41
CA ARG A 123 0.13 -7.74 9.26
C ARG A 123 -0.37 -6.39 9.79
N LEU A 124 -0.81 -5.54 8.88
CA LEU A 124 -1.34 -4.22 9.22
C LEU A 124 -2.77 -4.33 9.77
N ARG A 125 -3.22 -3.33 10.53
CA ARG A 125 -4.62 -3.22 10.99
C ARG A 125 -5.64 -3.12 9.84
N SER A 126 -5.21 -2.72 8.65
CA SER A 126 -6.04 -2.76 7.43
C SER A 126 -6.29 -4.18 6.90
N GLY A 127 -5.61 -5.20 7.44
CA GLY A 127 -5.60 -6.57 6.93
C GLY A 127 -4.56 -6.81 5.83
N GLU A 128 -3.86 -5.76 5.36
CA GLU A 128 -2.77 -5.91 4.39
C GLU A 128 -1.58 -6.64 5.02
N MET A 129 -1.11 -7.69 4.35
CA MET A 129 0.19 -8.31 4.62
C MET A 129 1.26 -7.57 3.81
N ARG A 130 2.23 -6.99 4.51
CA ARG A 130 3.22 -6.10 3.91
C ARG A 130 4.64 -6.54 4.27
N LYS A 131 5.48 -6.73 3.25
CA LYS A 131 6.92 -6.91 3.43
C LYS A 131 7.60 -5.57 3.69
N THR A 132 8.47 -5.55 4.68
CA THR A 132 9.27 -4.39 5.10
C THR A 132 10.70 -4.87 5.38
N GLU A 133 11.72 -4.04 5.24
CA GLU A 133 13.09 -4.44 5.54
C GLU A 133 13.25 -4.77 7.04
N SER A 134 14.01 -5.83 7.36
CA SER A 134 14.24 -6.29 8.73
C SER A 134 15.01 -5.28 9.60
N ASN A 135 15.75 -4.36 8.96
CA ASN A 135 16.45 -3.27 9.64
C ASN A 135 15.56 -2.08 10.03
N CYS A 136 14.32 -2.01 9.54
CA CYS A 136 13.37 -0.98 9.96
C CYS A 136 13.12 -1.08 11.47
N ARG A 137 12.94 0.06 12.14
CA ARG A 137 12.59 0.10 13.55
C ARG A 137 11.09 -0.06 13.79
N GLY A 138 10.74 -0.65 14.92
CA GLY A 138 9.39 -0.73 15.45
C GLY A 138 9.41 -0.63 16.97
N THR A 139 8.37 -0.03 17.55
CA THR A 139 8.21 0.08 19.00
C THR A 139 7.28 -1.02 19.48
N ILE A 140 7.66 -1.75 20.53
CA ILE A 140 6.85 -2.85 21.06
C ILE A 140 5.58 -2.31 21.71
N GLY A 141 4.47 -2.97 21.44
CA GLY A 141 3.14 -2.67 21.96
C GLY A 141 2.21 -2.02 20.95
N GLU A 142 1.06 -1.57 21.45
CA GLU A 142 0.01 -0.85 20.71
C GLU A 142 0.03 0.64 21.06
N VAL A 143 -0.38 1.52 20.14
CA VAL A 143 -0.61 2.93 20.47
C VAL A 143 -1.79 3.07 21.44
N GLY A 144 -1.65 3.89 22.48
CA GLY A 144 -2.71 4.15 23.46
C GLY A 144 -3.96 4.83 22.90
N ASN A 145 -4.89 5.16 23.80
CA ASN A 145 -6.18 5.81 23.48
C ASN A 145 -7.10 4.96 22.57
N SER A 146 -7.19 3.65 22.79
CA SER A 146 -8.01 2.74 21.96
C SER A 146 -9.51 3.13 21.90
N GLU A 147 -10.01 3.77 22.95
CA GLU A 147 -11.39 4.24 23.08
C GLU A 147 -11.72 5.44 22.18
N HIS A 148 -10.73 6.04 21.50
CA HIS A 148 -10.95 7.17 20.59
C HIS A 148 -12.04 6.89 19.54
N MET A 149 -12.20 5.63 19.11
CA MET A 149 -13.22 5.21 18.14
C MET A 149 -14.66 5.29 18.71
N LEU A 150 -14.81 5.17 20.03
CA LEU A 150 -16.12 5.19 20.71
C LEU A 150 -16.64 6.61 20.92
N LYS A 151 -15.83 7.63 20.65
CA LYS A 151 -16.19 9.04 20.87
C LYS A 151 -17.28 9.49 19.91
N VAL A 152 -18.41 9.94 20.47
CA VAL A 152 -19.51 10.57 19.73
C VAL A 152 -19.44 12.10 19.89
N LEU A 153 -19.53 12.85 18.78
CA LEU A 153 -19.45 14.32 18.81
C LEU A 153 -20.72 15.00 19.33
N GLY A 154 -21.87 14.33 19.26
CA GLY A 154 -23.17 14.75 19.82
C GLY A 154 -23.87 15.94 19.14
N LYS A 155 -23.11 16.91 18.59
CA LYS A 155 -23.65 18.11 17.94
C LYS A 155 -22.87 18.52 16.71
N ALA A 156 -23.53 19.20 15.77
CA ALA A 156 -22.91 19.68 14.53
C ALA A 156 -21.73 20.64 14.78
N GLY A 157 -21.84 21.54 15.77
CA GLY A 157 -20.79 22.50 16.13
C GLY A 157 -19.49 21.83 16.58
N ALA A 158 -19.55 20.66 17.23
CA ALA A 158 -18.34 19.94 17.63
C ALA A 158 -17.53 19.46 16.42
N SER A 159 -18.18 19.11 15.30
CA SER A 159 -17.50 18.80 14.04
C SER A 159 -16.74 20.02 13.48
N ARG A 160 -17.33 21.21 13.64
CA ARG A 160 -16.71 22.49 13.24
C ARG A 160 -15.49 22.81 14.08
N TRP A 161 -15.54 22.59 15.39
CA TRP A 161 -14.40 22.81 16.30
C TRP A 161 -13.17 21.97 15.94
N VAL A 162 -13.39 20.75 15.43
CA VAL A 162 -12.33 19.84 14.96
C VAL A 162 -11.76 20.30 13.59
N GLY A 163 -12.42 21.23 12.90
CA GLY A 163 -11.97 21.81 11.62
C GLY A 163 -12.61 21.18 10.40
N THR A 164 -13.67 20.38 10.56
CA THR A 164 -14.41 19.78 9.45
C THR A 164 -15.55 20.70 9.04
N ARG A 165 -15.57 21.13 7.78
CA ARG A 165 -16.67 21.94 7.21
C ARG A 165 -17.81 21.03 6.75
N PRO A 166 -19.06 21.52 6.72
CA PRO A 166 -20.18 20.76 6.17
C PRO A 166 -19.88 20.34 4.73
N THR A 167 -20.25 19.11 4.40
CA THR A 167 -20.11 18.51 3.07
C THR A 167 -21.49 18.52 2.42
N VAL A 168 -21.63 19.20 1.28
CA VAL A 168 -22.87 19.17 0.51
C VAL A 168 -22.90 17.91 -0.37
N ARG A 169 -24.05 17.25 -0.43
CA ARG A 169 -24.24 16.04 -1.27
C ARG A 169 -24.32 16.46 -2.74
N GLY A 170 -23.69 15.70 -3.63
CA GLY A 170 -23.77 15.95 -5.08
C GLY A 170 -25.18 15.91 -5.67
N THR A 171 -26.11 15.18 -5.05
CA THR A 171 -27.53 15.14 -5.46
C THR A 171 -28.32 16.39 -5.08
N ALA A 172 -27.77 17.26 -4.23
CA ALA A 172 -28.37 18.55 -3.86
C ALA A 172 -27.78 19.72 -4.66
N MET A 173 -26.99 19.43 -5.71
CA MET A 173 -26.30 20.43 -6.53
C MET A 173 -26.94 20.53 -7.93
N ASN A 174 -26.50 21.51 -8.71
CA ASN A 174 -26.90 21.64 -10.11
C ASN A 174 -26.04 20.75 -11.04
N PRO A 175 -26.49 20.45 -12.27
CA PRO A 175 -25.73 19.63 -13.22
C PRO A 175 -24.32 20.15 -13.53
N VAL A 176 -24.11 21.47 -13.41
CA VAL A 176 -22.81 22.13 -13.63
C VAL A 176 -21.79 21.79 -12.55
N ASP A 177 -22.23 21.57 -11.31
CA ASP A 177 -21.34 21.35 -10.16
C ASP A 177 -21.00 19.88 -9.93
N HIS A 178 -21.98 18.99 -10.20
CA HIS A 178 -21.83 17.57 -9.93
C HIS A 178 -22.54 16.73 -11.00
N PRO A 179 -21.96 15.58 -11.41
CA PRO A 179 -22.64 14.66 -12.32
C PRO A 179 -23.99 14.11 -11.82
N HIS A 180 -24.23 14.22 -10.50
CA HIS A 180 -25.49 13.82 -9.85
C HIS A 180 -26.46 14.96 -9.67
N GLY A 181 -26.06 16.18 -10.01
CA GLY A 181 -26.89 17.36 -9.86
C GLY A 181 -28.02 17.43 -10.89
N GLY A 182 -29.01 18.25 -10.54
CA GLY A 182 -30.21 18.57 -11.32
C GLY A 182 -31.30 17.50 -11.38
N GLY A 183 -32.26 17.79 -12.25
CA GLY A 183 -33.55 17.10 -12.37
C GLY A 183 -34.56 17.64 -11.34
N GLU A 184 -35.85 17.56 -11.69
CA GLU A 184 -36.93 18.01 -10.82
C GLU A 184 -37.11 17.08 -9.61
N GLY A 185 -37.28 17.66 -8.42
CA GLY A 185 -37.42 16.90 -7.18
C GLY A 185 -36.18 16.06 -6.81
N ARG A 186 -36.39 15.03 -5.97
CA ARG A 186 -35.30 14.16 -5.51
C ARG A 186 -35.05 13.04 -6.52
N ASN A 187 -33.94 13.13 -7.24
CA ASN A 187 -33.58 12.14 -8.27
C ASN A 187 -32.55 11.10 -7.82
N PHE A 188 -32.75 9.87 -8.28
CA PHE A 188 -31.87 8.72 -8.07
C PHE A 188 -31.77 7.91 -9.38
N GLY A 189 -30.66 7.20 -9.62
CA GLY A 189 -30.51 6.32 -10.79
C GLY A 189 -29.19 6.43 -11.56
N LYS A 190 -28.35 7.43 -11.27
CA LYS A 190 -27.01 7.55 -11.85
C LYS A 190 -26.00 6.67 -11.11
N HIS A 191 -25.04 6.10 -11.83
CA HIS A 191 -23.91 5.43 -11.18
C HIS A 191 -23.18 6.40 -10.23
N PRO A 192 -22.87 5.99 -9.00
CA PRO A 192 -22.17 6.86 -8.06
C PRO A 192 -20.77 7.25 -8.57
N VAL A 193 -20.56 8.55 -8.73
CA VAL A 193 -19.31 9.16 -9.18
C VAL A 193 -18.89 10.28 -8.22
N THR A 194 -17.61 10.64 -8.26
CA THR A 194 -17.06 11.84 -7.62
C THR A 194 -17.54 13.09 -8.37
N PRO A 195 -17.31 14.30 -7.82
CA PRO A 195 -17.53 15.55 -8.55
C PRO A 195 -16.80 15.59 -9.90
N TRP A 196 -15.68 14.88 -10.03
CA TRP A 196 -14.89 14.76 -11.27
C TRP A 196 -15.31 13.60 -12.20
N GLY A 197 -16.47 12.99 -11.97
CA GLY A 197 -16.99 11.91 -12.83
C GLY A 197 -16.29 10.54 -12.66
N VAL A 198 -15.44 10.38 -11.66
CA VAL A 198 -14.77 9.09 -11.37
C VAL A 198 -15.69 8.22 -10.52
N GLN A 199 -15.95 6.97 -10.93
CA GLN A 199 -16.75 6.03 -10.14
C GLN A 199 -16.25 5.89 -8.70
N THR A 200 -17.16 6.01 -7.72
CA THR A 200 -16.84 5.97 -6.27
C THR A 200 -17.11 4.63 -5.60
N LYS A 201 -17.92 3.77 -6.23
CA LYS A 201 -18.20 2.42 -5.72
C LYS A 201 -17.40 1.38 -6.50
N GLY A 202 -16.56 0.60 -5.80
CA GLY A 202 -15.86 -0.57 -6.34
C GLY A 202 -14.65 -0.30 -7.25
N ARG A 203 -14.49 0.91 -7.80
CA ARG A 203 -13.33 1.25 -8.64
C ARG A 203 -12.05 1.28 -7.81
N LYS A 204 -11.10 0.38 -8.10
CA LYS A 204 -9.75 0.40 -7.51
C LYS A 204 -8.97 1.61 -8.02
N THR A 205 -8.42 2.42 -7.11
CA THR A 205 -7.66 3.65 -7.43
C THR A 205 -6.15 3.50 -7.32
N ARG A 206 -5.66 2.40 -6.71
CA ARG A 206 -4.24 2.10 -6.62
C ARG A 206 -3.67 1.93 -8.03
N LYS A 207 -2.73 2.81 -8.40
CA LYS A 207 -1.93 2.63 -9.62
C LYS A 207 -0.87 1.56 -9.36
N ASN A 208 -1.09 0.36 -9.88
CA ASN A 208 -0.02 -0.63 -9.98
C ASN A 208 0.98 -0.12 -11.01
N LYS A 209 2.27 0.00 -10.64
CA LYS A 209 3.31 0.28 -11.62
C LYS A 209 3.40 -0.93 -12.53
N ARG A 210 2.87 -0.83 -13.75
CA ARG A 210 3.07 -1.87 -14.76
C ARG A 210 4.57 -1.95 -15.06
N PRO A 211 5.13 -3.14 -15.33
CA PRO A 211 6.46 -3.23 -15.89
C PRO A 211 6.45 -2.44 -17.20
N PHE A 212 7.15 -1.32 -17.21
CA PHE A 212 7.26 -0.47 -18.38
C PHE A 212 8.40 -1.01 -19.22
N ILE A 213 8.18 -1.19 -20.51
CA ILE A 213 9.25 -1.40 -21.47
C ILE A 213 9.12 -0.38 -22.60
N ASP A 214 10.24 0.19 -22.97
CA ASP A 214 10.29 1.02 -24.16
C ASP A 214 10.03 0.19 -25.42
N VAL A 215 9.17 0.71 -26.30
CA VAL A 215 8.74 0.01 -27.51
C VAL A 215 9.93 -0.35 -28.41
N SER A 216 10.96 0.51 -28.48
CA SER A 216 12.15 0.24 -29.29
C SER A 216 12.97 -0.93 -28.74
N LEU A 217 13.08 -1.03 -27.41
CA LEU A 217 13.79 -2.10 -26.74
C LEU A 217 13.03 -3.41 -26.89
N PHE A 218 11.71 -3.39 -26.72
CA PHE A 218 10.87 -4.58 -26.88
C PHE A 218 11.00 -5.19 -28.28
N LYS A 219 10.89 -4.37 -29.34
CA LYS A 219 11.07 -4.83 -30.73
C LYS A 219 12.45 -5.43 -30.99
N LYS A 220 13.51 -4.83 -30.43
CA LYS A 220 14.88 -5.34 -30.55
C LYS A 220 15.05 -6.69 -29.84
N VAL A 221 14.49 -6.82 -28.64
CA VAL A 221 14.51 -8.07 -27.87
C VAL A 221 13.74 -9.16 -28.61
N GLU A 222 12.52 -8.89 -29.10
CA GLU A 222 11.76 -9.88 -29.88
C GLU A 222 12.51 -10.34 -31.13
N LYS A 223 13.15 -9.41 -31.85
CA LYS A 223 13.97 -9.75 -33.03
C LYS A 223 15.18 -10.60 -32.65
N ALA A 224 15.88 -10.24 -31.57
CA ALA A 224 17.04 -10.98 -31.08
C ALA A 224 16.66 -12.40 -30.63
N VAL A 225 15.55 -12.56 -29.91
CA VAL A 225 15.03 -13.88 -29.50
C VAL A 225 14.64 -14.72 -30.71
N LYS A 226 13.94 -14.16 -31.70
CA LYS A 226 13.55 -14.88 -32.92
C LYS A 226 14.75 -15.34 -33.77
N LEU A 227 15.78 -14.51 -33.86
CA LEU A 227 16.98 -14.80 -34.66
C LEU A 227 18.10 -15.46 -33.86
N ASN A 228 17.89 -15.72 -32.57
CA ASN A 228 18.91 -16.18 -31.62
C ASN A 228 20.20 -15.32 -31.63
N ASP A 229 20.06 -14.02 -31.84
CA ASP A 229 21.16 -13.06 -31.94
C ASP A 229 21.59 -12.58 -30.54
N LYS A 230 22.84 -12.84 -30.16
CA LYS A 230 23.40 -12.49 -28.85
C LYS A 230 24.10 -11.13 -28.80
N LYS A 231 24.02 -10.34 -29.87
CA LYS A 231 24.63 -9.01 -29.93
C LYS A 231 24.07 -8.06 -28.85
N PRO A 232 24.91 -7.15 -28.31
CA PRO A 232 24.47 -6.21 -27.28
C PRO A 232 23.41 -5.24 -27.80
N LEU A 233 22.23 -5.23 -27.18
CA LEU A 233 21.10 -4.38 -27.56
C LEU A 233 21.22 -3.01 -26.88
N LYS A 234 21.49 -1.96 -27.67
CA LYS A 234 21.53 -0.58 -27.17
C LYS A 234 20.14 -0.06 -26.82
N THR A 235 20.00 0.49 -25.61
CA THR A 235 18.79 1.17 -25.12
C THR A 235 19.11 2.51 -24.45
N TRP A 236 18.31 3.51 -24.77
CA TRP A 236 18.27 4.80 -24.05
C TRP A 236 17.27 4.78 -22.88
N SER A 237 16.37 3.80 -22.85
CA SER A 237 15.36 3.68 -21.79
C SER A 237 15.93 2.95 -20.58
N ARG A 238 16.40 3.73 -19.60
CA ARG A 238 16.84 3.25 -18.27
C ARG A 238 15.69 2.74 -17.39
N ARG A 239 14.46 3.15 -17.72
CA ARG A 239 13.25 2.83 -16.94
C ARG A 239 12.59 1.52 -17.38
N SER A 240 13.13 0.86 -18.41
CA SER A 240 12.60 -0.41 -18.90
C SER A 240 12.79 -1.50 -17.85
N THR A 241 11.75 -2.26 -17.58
CA THR A 241 11.77 -3.42 -16.68
C THR A 241 12.34 -4.61 -17.43
N VAL A 242 13.14 -5.43 -16.74
CA VAL A 242 13.66 -6.69 -17.28
C VAL A 242 12.52 -7.71 -17.35
N PHE A 243 12.23 -8.19 -18.56
CA PHE A 243 11.23 -9.24 -18.79
C PHE A 243 11.90 -10.62 -18.90
N PRO A 244 11.17 -11.72 -18.61
CA PRO A 244 11.74 -13.08 -18.69
C PRO A 244 12.36 -13.43 -20.05
N ASN A 245 11.79 -12.91 -21.14
CA ASN A 245 12.32 -13.11 -22.51
C ASN A 245 13.63 -12.37 -22.79
N MET A 246 14.14 -11.57 -21.85
CA MET A 246 15.43 -10.87 -21.97
C MET A 246 16.59 -11.62 -21.32
N VAL A 247 16.30 -12.66 -20.54
CA VAL A 247 17.32 -13.42 -19.83
C VAL A 247 18.28 -14.04 -20.86
N GLY A 248 19.58 -13.88 -20.63
CA GLY A 248 20.63 -14.32 -21.55
C GLY A 248 21.00 -13.30 -22.64
N LEU A 249 20.31 -12.16 -22.74
CA LEU A 249 20.70 -11.06 -23.62
C LEU A 249 21.59 -10.05 -22.89
N THR A 250 22.50 -9.42 -23.64
CA THR A 250 23.25 -8.26 -23.16
C THR A 250 22.53 -6.99 -23.59
N ILE A 251 22.11 -6.16 -22.65
CA ILE A 251 21.47 -4.86 -22.94
C ILE A 251 22.44 -3.75 -22.56
N SER A 252 22.85 -2.93 -23.53
CA SER A 252 23.69 -1.77 -23.27
C SER A 252 22.82 -0.58 -22.88
N VAL A 253 22.87 -0.17 -21.60
CA VAL A 253 22.03 0.88 -21.01
C VAL A 253 22.80 2.20 -20.97
N HIS A 254 22.23 3.27 -21.52
CA HIS A 254 22.86 4.59 -21.51
C HIS A 254 22.94 5.18 -20.09
N ASN A 255 24.12 5.54 -19.57
CA ASN A 255 24.29 6.15 -18.25
C ASN A 255 24.31 7.70 -18.29
N GLY A 256 24.31 8.30 -19.47
CA GLY A 256 24.34 9.77 -19.66
C GLY A 256 25.58 10.24 -20.41
N ARG A 257 26.61 9.39 -20.47
CA ARG A 257 27.81 9.58 -21.29
C ARG A 257 27.97 8.42 -22.28
N ASN A 258 27.97 7.18 -21.76
CA ASN A 258 28.21 5.96 -22.54
C ASN A 258 27.08 4.93 -22.33
N HIS A 259 27.06 3.88 -23.17
CA HIS A 259 26.20 2.72 -22.97
C HIS A 259 26.96 1.62 -22.22
N ILE A 260 26.53 1.31 -21.00
CA ILE A 260 27.11 0.25 -20.17
C ILE A 260 26.44 -1.08 -20.53
N PRO A 261 27.18 -2.11 -20.99
CA PRO A 261 26.62 -3.43 -21.24
C PRO A 261 26.23 -4.10 -19.92
N VAL A 262 24.99 -4.54 -19.83
CA VAL A 262 24.44 -5.29 -18.69
C VAL A 262 23.96 -6.64 -19.20
N PHE A 263 24.59 -7.71 -18.73
CA PHE A 263 24.14 -9.08 -19.02
C PHE A 263 22.96 -9.42 -18.10
N ILE A 264 21.85 -9.84 -18.68
CA ILE A 264 20.63 -10.10 -17.91
C ILE A 264 20.62 -11.54 -17.41
N THR A 265 20.74 -11.70 -16.10
CA THR A 265 20.65 -13.00 -15.42
C THR A 265 19.22 -13.31 -14.95
N GLU A 266 18.97 -14.57 -14.62
CA GLU A 266 17.73 -15.07 -14.02
C GLU A 266 17.31 -14.26 -12.77
N GLU A 267 18.26 -13.84 -11.94
CA GLU A 267 17.97 -13.09 -10.70
C GLU A 267 17.50 -11.65 -10.96
N MET A 268 17.81 -11.10 -12.15
CA MET A 268 17.41 -9.76 -12.55
C MET A 268 15.99 -9.71 -13.12
N LYS A 269 15.36 -10.87 -13.37
CA LYS A 269 14.00 -10.96 -13.87
C LYS A 269 13.01 -10.57 -12.77
N LYS A 270 12.03 -9.73 -13.09
CA LYS A 270 10.84 -9.63 -12.25
C LYS A 270 9.88 -10.75 -12.63
N GLU A 271 9.80 -11.78 -11.79
CA GLU A 271 8.71 -12.75 -11.84
C GLU A 271 7.42 -12.07 -11.36
N GLU A 272 6.70 -11.45 -12.29
CA GLU A 272 5.27 -11.22 -12.10
C GLU A 272 4.53 -12.08 -13.13
N GLN A 273 3.57 -12.87 -12.66
CA GLN A 273 2.58 -13.52 -13.50
C GLN A 273 1.98 -12.42 -14.38
N MET A 274 2.31 -12.41 -15.68
CA MET A 274 1.70 -11.47 -16.61
C MET A 274 0.22 -11.82 -16.70
N GLU A 275 -0.60 -11.11 -15.95
CA GLU A 275 -2.05 -11.10 -16.14
C GLU A 275 -2.32 -10.44 -17.51
N THR A 276 -2.36 -11.25 -18.57
CA THR A 276 -2.84 -10.79 -19.88
C THR A 276 -4.36 -10.63 -19.80
N LEU A 277 -4.86 -9.48 -20.26
CA LEU A 277 -6.28 -9.15 -20.21
C LEU A 277 -6.80 -9.01 -21.64
N ALA A 278 -7.50 -10.04 -22.11
CA ALA A 278 -8.23 -10.01 -23.38
C ALA A 278 -9.70 -9.61 -23.15
N GLN A 279 -10.28 -8.83 -24.07
CA GLN A 279 -11.68 -8.39 -24.01
C GLN A 279 -12.38 -8.63 -25.34
N HIS A 280 -13.59 -9.19 -25.29
CA HIS A 280 -14.47 -9.31 -26.45
C HIS A 280 -15.59 -8.26 -26.38
N ARG A 281 -15.59 -7.30 -27.31
CA ARG A 281 -16.50 -6.14 -27.25
C ARG A 281 -17.97 -6.44 -27.58
N LYS A 282 -18.26 -7.43 -28.44
CA LYS A 282 -19.62 -7.72 -28.92
C LYS A 282 -19.94 -9.21 -28.78
N ALA A 283 -20.47 -9.62 -27.63
CA ALA A 283 -20.93 -11.00 -27.41
C ALA A 283 -22.44 -11.10 -27.65
N ARG A 284 -22.86 -11.85 -28.67
CA ARG A 284 -24.30 -12.17 -28.91
C ARG A 284 -24.76 -13.29 -27.97
N SER A 285 -24.66 -13.08 -26.66
CA SER A 285 -25.12 -14.01 -25.61
C SER A 285 -25.37 -13.27 -24.30
N SER A 286 -26.24 -13.81 -23.44
CA SER A 286 -26.54 -13.20 -22.15
C SER A 286 -25.35 -13.31 -21.19
N ALA A 287 -25.17 -12.28 -20.35
CA ALA A 287 -24.07 -12.23 -19.38
C ALA A 287 -24.06 -13.44 -18.43
N GLN A 288 -25.24 -13.93 -18.02
CA GLN A 288 -25.37 -15.08 -17.14
C GLN A 288 -24.86 -16.38 -17.77
N LYS A 289 -25.13 -16.61 -19.07
CA LYS A 289 -24.65 -17.78 -19.80
C LYS A 289 -23.13 -17.77 -19.97
N ILE A 290 -22.55 -16.59 -20.22
CA ILE A 290 -21.09 -16.41 -20.31
C ILE A 290 -20.44 -16.62 -18.94
N ARG A 291 -21.03 -16.08 -17.88
CA ARG A 291 -20.50 -16.19 -16.51
C ARG A 291 -20.42 -17.65 -16.04
N LEU A 292 -21.46 -18.43 -16.30
CA LEU A 292 -21.49 -19.86 -15.94
C LEU A 292 -20.34 -20.64 -16.61
N ILE A 293 -19.97 -20.29 -17.84
CA ILE A 293 -18.83 -20.92 -18.53
C ILE A 293 -17.50 -20.38 -18.04
N ALA A 294 -17.40 -19.08 -17.77
CA ALA A 294 -16.21 -18.49 -17.18
C ALA A 294 -15.90 -19.04 -15.79
N ASP A 295 -16.94 -19.36 -15.00
CA ASP A 295 -16.80 -19.98 -13.69
C ASP A 295 -16.22 -21.42 -13.79
N LEU A 296 -16.58 -22.20 -14.83
CA LEU A 296 -16.05 -23.56 -15.05
C LEU A 296 -14.53 -23.64 -15.28
N ILE A 297 -13.96 -22.57 -15.82
CA ILE A 297 -12.53 -22.47 -16.15
C ILE A 297 -11.74 -21.60 -15.17
N ARG A 298 -12.42 -20.94 -14.21
CA ARG A 298 -11.78 -20.03 -13.26
C ARG A 298 -10.77 -20.81 -12.41
N GLY A 299 -9.54 -20.33 -12.37
CA GLY A 299 -8.46 -20.93 -11.57
C GLY A 299 -7.79 -22.16 -12.20
N LYS A 300 -8.18 -22.58 -13.40
CA LYS A 300 -7.53 -23.68 -14.13
C LYS A 300 -6.36 -23.18 -14.99
N LYS A 301 -5.39 -24.06 -15.27
CA LYS A 301 -4.30 -23.75 -16.20
C LYS A 301 -4.84 -23.57 -17.62
N VAL A 302 -4.24 -22.70 -18.42
CA VAL A 302 -4.72 -22.36 -19.78
C VAL A 302 -4.96 -23.60 -20.66
N PRO A 303 -4.06 -24.60 -20.73
CA PRO A 303 -4.31 -25.80 -21.56
C PRO A 303 -5.52 -26.61 -21.09
N GLN A 304 -5.72 -26.71 -19.77
CA GLN A 304 -6.87 -27.41 -19.19
C GLN A 304 -8.18 -26.65 -19.46
N ALA A 305 -8.16 -25.32 -19.35
CA ALA A 305 -9.31 -24.48 -19.66
C ALA A 305 -9.70 -24.56 -21.15
N LEU A 306 -8.72 -24.57 -22.06
CA LEU A 306 -8.97 -24.73 -23.50
C LEU A 306 -9.60 -26.08 -23.84
N ASN A 307 -9.13 -27.16 -23.23
CA ASN A 307 -9.73 -28.49 -23.39
C ASN A 307 -11.17 -28.53 -22.87
N ILE A 308 -11.45 -27.96 -21.70
CA ILE A 308 -12.82 -27.91 -21.17
C ILE A 308 -13.76 -27.13 -22.08
N LEU A 309 -13.26 -26.05 -22.69
CA LEU A 309 -14.04 -25.23 -23.62
C LEU A 309 -14.26 -25.90 -24.98
N SER A 310 -13.32 -26.74 -25.45
CA SER A 310 -13.47 -27.46 -26.72
C SER A 310 -14.52 -28.57 -26.65
N PHE A 311 -14.70 -29.20 -25.50
CA PHE A 311 -15.71 -30.26 -25.30
C PHE A 311 -17.08 -29.74 -24.80
N ASN A 312 -17.27 -28.42 -24.72
CA ASN A 312 -18.52 -27.84 -24.23
C ASN A 312 -19.42 -27.35 -25.38
N ASN A 313 -20.60 -27.96 -25.54
CA ASN A 313 -21.52 -27.68 -26.64
C ASN A 313 -22.24 -26.32 -26.55
N LYS A 314 -22.05 -25.53 -25.49
CA LYS A 314 -22.71 -24.23 -25.32
C LYS A 314 -22.10 -23.18 -26.24
N LYS A 315 -22.93 -22.41 -26.97
CA LYS A 315 -22.50 -21.29 -27.83
C LYS A 315 -21.61 -20.25 -27.14
N ALA A 316 -21.80 -20.03 -25.83
CA ALA A 316 -20.96 -19.13 -25.05
C ALA A 316 -19.52 -19.67 -24.82
N ALA A 317 -19.28 -20.98 -24.91
CA ALA A 317 -17.96 -21.58 -24.79
C ALA A 317 -17.04 -21.15 -25.93
N VAL A 318 -17.56 -21.07 -27.15
CA VAL A 318 -16.82 -20.59 -28.33
C VAL A 318 -16.34 -19.15 -28.13
N LEU A 319 -17.17 -18.28 -27.56
CA LEU A 319 -16.82 -16.88 -27.29
C LEU A 319 -15.74 -16.76 -26.20
N VAL A 320 -15.87 -17.54 -25.12
CA VAL A 320 -14.89 -17.56 -24.02
C VAL A 320 -13.56 -18.17 -24.49
N LYS A 321 -13.60 -19.23 -25.31
CA LYS A 321 -12.43 -19.86 -25.93
C LYS A 321 -11.67 -18.87 -26.80
N LYS A 322 -12.38 -18.14 -27.67
CA LYS A 322 -11.78 -17.09 -28.51
C LYS A 322 -11.10 -15.98 -27.69
N VAL A 323 -11.66 -15.60 -26.55
CA VAL A 323 -11.03 -14.64 -25.63
C VAL A 323 -9.78 -15.21 -25.00
N LEU A 324 -9.83 -16.48 -24.58
CA LEU A 324 -8.72 -17.16 -23.93
C LEU A 324 -7.55 -17.45 -24.89
N GLU A 325 -7.83 -17.76 -26.16
CA GLU A 325 -6.82 -17.93 -27.22
C GLU A 325 -6.19 -16.60 -27.65
N SER A 326 -6.92 -15.49 -27.46
CA SER A 326 -6.44 -14.14 -27.76
C SER A 326 -5.60 -13.54 -26.61
N ALA A 327 -5.64 -14.13 -25.42
CA ALA A 327 -4.94 -13.68 -24.21
C ALA A 327 -3.55 -14.33 -24.11
#